data_AF-A0A915CZ17-F1
#
_entry.id   AF-A0A915CZ17-F1
#
_cell.length_a   1.000
_cell.length_b   1.000
_cell.length_c   1.000
_cell.angle_alpha   90.00
_cell.angle_beta   90.00
_cell.angle_gamma   90.00
#
_symmetry.space_group_name_H-M   'P 1'
#
loop_
_entity.id
_entity.type
_entity.pdbx_description
1 polymer ?
#
loop_
_entity_poly.entity_id
_entity_poly.type
_entity_poly.pdbx_seq_one_letter_code
_entity_poly.pdbx_strand_id
1 'polypeptide(L)'
;MKNGHSLTESYQLSENIRTGKQLAPSFFLHLLTTIALASICFLIFYVLKNEISILFSIVIFFLLMAICNCGIVTTIIRYHPIINRRAVKLCKKLRTQMCRQKNSQIMPESCAFETNPMPKTIGAAV
;
A
#
# COMPACT_ATOMS: atom_id res chain seq x y z
N MET A 1 40.88 1.46 -28.83
CA MET A 1 39.53 1.66 -28.25
C MET A 1 39.11 0.43 -27.44
N LYS A 2 39.65 0.23 -26.24
CA LYS A 2 39.30 -0.92 -25.35
C LYS A 2 38.56 -0.50 -24.06
N ASN A 3 38.47 0.79 -23.76
CA ASN A 3 37.98 1.27 -22.47
C ASN A 3 36.44 1.29 -22.34
N GLY A 4 35.71 1.23 -23.46
CA GLY A 4 34.24 1.20 -23.46
C GLY A 4 33.67 -0.13 -22.96
N HIS A 5 34.32 -1.25 -23.28
CA HIS A 5 33.82 -2.60 -22.94
C HIS A 5 33.83 -2.86 -21.42
N SER A 6 34.90 -2.43 -20.75
CA SER A 6 35.05 -2.57 -19.29
C SER A 6 34.03 -1.73 -18.50
N LEU A 7 33.64 -0.57 -19.02
CA LEU A 7 32.63 0.29 -18.39
C LEU A 7 31.23 -0.33 -18.48
N THR A 8 30.88 -0.91 -19.63
CA THR A 8 29.60 -1.60 -19.82
C THR A 8 29.47 -2.83 -18.92
N GLU A 9 30.53 -3.63 -18.81
CA GLU A 9 30.56 -4.81 -17.93
C GLU A 9 30.42 -4.42 -16.46
N SER A 10 31.12 -3.37 -16.02
CA SER A 10 31.02 -2.86 -14.65
C SER A 10 29.61 -2.33 -14.33
N TYR A 11 28.97 -1.69 -15.30
CA TYR A 11 27.59 -1.21 -15.17
C TYR A 11 26.60 -2.36 -15.05
N GLN A 12 26.65 -3.34 -15.95
CA GLN A 12 25.78 -4.52 -15.93
C GLN A 12 25.93 -5.31 -14.63
N LEU A 13 27.17 -5.49 -14.15
CA LEU A 13 27.42 -6.16 -12.88
C LEU A 13 26.78 -5.41 -11.70
N SER A 14 26.92 -4.09 -11.66
CA SER A 14 26.32 -3.24 -10.63
C SER A 14 24.79 -3.31 -10.65
N GLU A 15 24.19 -3.31 -11.84
CA GLU A 15 22.74 -3.43 -12.03
C GLU A 15 22.22 -4.81 -11.61
N ASN A 16 22.95 -5.89 -11.93
CA ASN A 16 22.62 -7.25 -11.51
C ASN A 16 22.72 -7.42 -9.99
N ILE A 17 23.75 -6.87 -9.35
CA ILE A 17 23.87 -6.88 -7.87
C ILE A 17 22.71 -6.13 -7.23
N ARG A 18 22.34 -4.97 -7.79
CA ARG A 18 21.21 -4.17 -7.30
C ARG A 18 19.89 -4.92 -7.43
N THR A 19 19.67 -5.57 -8.58
CA THR A 19 18.49 -6.38 -8.86
C THR A 19 18.44 -7.60 -7.93
N GLY A 20 19.55 -8.32 -7.76
CA GLY A 20 19.65 -9.44 -6.82
C GLY A 20 19.31 -9.04 -5.38
N LYS A 21 19.81 -7.88 -4.91
CA LYS A 21 19.45 -7.35 -3.59
C LYS A 21 17.97 -6.98 -3.45
N GLN A 22 17.29 -6.64 -4.55
CA GLN A 22 15.85 -6.36 -4.56
C GLN A 22 15.00 -7.63 -4.59
N LEU A 23 15.46 -8.67 -5.28
CA LEU A 23 14.75 -9.94 -5.35
C LEU A 23 14.94 -10.81 -4.11
N ALA A 24 16.10 -10.74 -3.43
CA ALA A 24 16.39 -11.58 -2.28
C ALA A 24 15.31 -11.56 -1.18
N PRO A 25 14.80 -10.38 -0.72
CA PRO A 25 13.72 -10.35 0.26
C PRO A 25 12.44 -11.05 -0.22
N SER A 26 12.09 -10.88 -1.50
CA SER A 26 10.91 -11.53 -2.09
C SER A 26 11.09 -13.04 -2.18
N PHE A 27 12.30 -13.50 -2.53
CA PHE A 27 12.64 -14.92 -2.59
C PHE A 27 12.58 -15.58 -1.20
N PHE A 28 13.19 -14.95 -0.19
CA PHE A 28 13.12 -15.45 1.19
C PHE A 28 11.68 -15.52 1.71
N LEU A 29 10.85 -14.52 1.40
CA LEU A 29 9.46 -14.50 1.83
C LEU A 29 8.63 -15.60 1.14
N HIS A 30 8.86 -15.83 -0.15
CA HIS A 30 8.24 -16.95 -0.87
C HIS A 30 8.68 -18.29 -0.30
N LEU A 31 9.97 -18.48 -0.07
CA LEU A 31 10.49 -19.72 0.51
C LEU A 31 9.86 -20.00 1.88
N LEU A 32 9.80 -18.99 2.76
CA LEU A 32 9.19 -19.11 4.07
C LEU A 32 7.69 -19.45 3.97
N THR A 33 6.98 -18.83 3.03
CA THR A 33 5.57 -19.10 2.75
C THR A 33 5.37 -20.54 2.30
N THR A 34 6.22 -21.04 1.39
CA THR A 34 6.16 -22.43 0.91
C THR A 34 6.42 -23.43 2.03
N ILE A 35 7.40 -23.17 2.90
CA ILE A 35 7.68 -24.03 4.07
C ILE A 35 6.50 -24.04 5.04
N ALA A 36 5.92 -22.88 5.35
CA ALA A 36 4.74 -22.77 6.20
C ALA A 36 3.56 -23.55 5.59
N LEU A 37 3.33 -23.40 4.29
CA LEU A 37 2.27 -24.09 3.57
C LEU A 37 2.43 -25.62 3.64
N ALA A 38 3.62 -26.12 3.34
CA ALA A 38 3.94 -27.54 3.43
C ALA A 38 3.72 -28.09 4.85
N SER A 39 4.11 -27.32 5.87
CA SER A 39 3.94 -27.68 7.28
C SER A 39 2.46 -27.77 7.67
N ILE A 40 1.63 -26.84 7.21
CA ILE A 40 0.18 -26.84 7.46
C ILE A 40 -0.50 -27.98 6.71
N CYS A 41 -0.13 -28.26 5.45
CA CYS A 41 -0.66 -29.40 4.71
C CYS A 41 -0.35 -30.73 5.42
N PHE A 42 0.87 -30.88 5.94
CA PHE A 42 1.25 -32.03 6.76
C PHE A 42 0.42 -32.10 8.06
N LEU A 43 0.23 -30.95 8.73
CA LEU A 43 -0.61 -30.87 9.92
C LEU A 43 -2.07 -31.28 9.62
N ILE A 44 -2.67 -30.77 8.54
CA ILE A 44 -4.02 -31.13 8.09
C ILE A 44 -4.12 -32.64 7.86
N PHE A 45 -3.14 -33.25 7.21
CA PHE A 45 -3.10 -34.70 7.00
C PHE A 45 -3.11 -35.49 8.33
N TYR A 46 -2.33 -35.04 9.32
CA TYR A 46 -2.33 -35.64 10.66
C TYR A 46 -3.62 -35.38 11.46
N VAL A 47 -4.21 -34.20 11.30
CA VAL A 47 -5.42 -33.77 12.00
C VAL A 47 -6.66 -34.48 11.44
N LEU A 48 -6.71 -34.68 10.12
CA LEU A 48 -7.70 -35.54 9.44
C LEU A 48 -7.71 -36.97 9.99
N LYS A 49 -6.55 -37.46 10.43
CA LYS A 49 -6.41 -38.78 11.05
C LYS A 49 -6.92 -38.83 12.50
N ASN A 50 -7.02 -37.68 13.18
CA ASN A 50 -7.32 -37.57 14.61
C ASN A 50 -8.72 -36.98 14.91
N GLU A 51 -9.64 -36.98 13.95
CA GLU A 51 -11.04 -36.52 14.07
C GLU A 51 -11.24 -35.07 14.60
N ILE A 52 -10.23 -34.23 14.53
CA ILE A 52 -10.40 -32.79 14.77
C ILE A 52 -11.20 -32.19 13.61
N SER A 53 -12.05 -31.20 13.91
CA SER A 53 -12.91 -30.54 12.93
C SER A 53 -12.09 -29.97 11.76
N ILE A 54 -12.21 -30.62 10.60
CA ILE A 54 -11.56 -30.26 9.33
C ILE A 54 -11.77 -28.79 8.98
N LEU A 55 -12.96 -28.27 9.33
CA LEU A 55 -13.36 -26.88 9.10
C LEU A 55 -12.38 -25.89 9.75
N PHE A 56 -11.97 -26.14 10.99
CA PHE A 56 -11.05 -25.27 11.72
C PHE A 56 -9.68 -25.20 11.03
N SER A 57 -9.19 -26.34 10.54
CA SER A 57 -7.90 -26.41 9.86
C SER A 57 -7.91 -25.72 8.51
N ILE A 58 -9.03 -25.81 7.77
CA ILE A 58 -9.24 -25.08 6.51
C ILE A 58 -9.23 -23.57 6.76
N VAL A 59 -9.92 -23.10 7.82
CA VAL A 59 -9.94 -21.67 8.16
C VAL A 59 -8.54 -21.15 8.50
N ILE A 60 -7.80 -21.88 9.34
CA ILE A 60 -6.41 -21.52 9.68
C ILE A 60 -5.53 -21.47 8.42
N PHE A 61 -5.68 -22.45 7.53
CA PHE A 61 -4.95 -22.50 6.27
C PHE A 61 -5.20 -21.25 5.40
N PHE A 62 -6.46 -20.89 5.20
CA PHE A 62 -6.80 -19.70 4.40
C PHE A 62 -6.31 -18.41 5.05
N LEU A 63 -6.40 -18.30 6.39
CA LEU A 63 -5.90 -17.13 7.12
C LEU A 63 -4.38 -16.98 6.96
N LEU A 64 -3.63 -18.07 7.10
CA LEU A 64 -2.17 -18.05 6.93
C LEU A 64 -1.79 -17.70 5.49
N MET A 65 -2.48 -18.27 4.50
CA MET A 65 -2.29 -17.91 3.09
C MET A 65 -2.54 -16.43 2.82
N ALA A 66 -3.60 -15.86 3.41
CA ALA A 66 -3.90 -14.43 3.28
C ALA A 66 -2.79 -13.56 3.89
N ILE A 67 -2.30 -13.91 5.09
CA ILE A 67 -1.21 -13.19 5.76
C ILE A 67 0.07 -13.24 4.91
N CYS A 68 0.43 -14.42 4.39
CA CYS A 68 1.60 -14.58 3.52
C CYS A 68 1.49 -13.76 2.24
N ASN A 69 0.35 -13.80 1.56
CA ASN A 69 0.11 -13.00 0.35
C ASN A 69 0.22 -11.49 0.63
N CYS A 70 -0.36 -11.02 1.74
CA CYS A 70 -0.19 -9.64 2.19
C CYS A 70 1.28 -9.30 2.48
N GLY A 71 2.03 -10.21 3.11
CA GLY A 71 3.46 -10.09 3.33
C GLY A 71 4.26 -9.94 2.03
N ILE A 72 3.95 -10.73 1.01
CA ILE A 72 4.61 -10.67 -0.30
C ILE A 72 4.38 -9.32 -0.95
N VAL A 73 3.12 -8.87 -1.01
CA VAL A 73 2.75 -7.58 -1.60
C VAL A 73 3.42 -6.42 -0.87
N THR A 74 3.42 -6.43 0.46
CA THR A 74 4.08 -5.37 1.25
C THR A 74 5.59 -5.37 1.06
N THR A 75 6.22 -6.53 0.93
CA THR A 75 7.65 -6.68 0.64
C THR A 75 7.99 -6.13 -0.75
N ILE A 76 7.20 -6.46 -1.77
CA ILE A 76 7.34 -5.90 -3.12
C ILE A 76 7.23 -4.37 -3.08
N ILE A 77 6.21 -3.84 -2.40
CA ILE A 77 6.00 -2.39 -2.28
C ILE A 77 7.19 -1.72 -1.58
N ARG A 78 7.74 -2.35 -0.53
CA ARG A 78 8.84 -1.79 0.26
C ARG A 78 10.17 -1.78 -0.48
N TYR A 79 10.53 -2.91 -1.11
CA TYR A 79 11.87 -3.09 -1.69
C TYR A 79 11.96 -2.69 -3.16
N HIS A 80 10.84 -2.63 -3.89
CA HIS A 80 10.85 -2.17 -5.28
C HIS A 80 10.77 -0.64 -5.36
N PRO A 81 11.84 0.06 -5.78
CA PRO A 81 11.95 1.52 -5.64
C PRO A 81 10.89 2.29 -6.43
N ILE A 82 10.50 1.79 -7.60
CA ILE A 82 9.48 2.43 -8.45
C ILE A 82 8.09 2.30 -7.81
N ILE A 83 7.79 1.12 -7.26
CA ILE A 83 6.46 0.84 -6.66
C ILE A 83 6.34 1.61 -5.35
N ASN A 84 7.38 1.61 -4.52
CA ASN A 84 7.42 2.39 -3.28
C ASN A 84 7.13 3.89 -3.54
N ARG A 85 7.79 4.49 -4.53
CA ARG A 85 7.57 5.90 -4.91
C ARG A 85 6.12 6.15 -5.34
N ARG A 86 5.50 5.23 -6.09
CA ARG A 86 4.08 5.34 -6.49
C ARG A 86 3.15 5.18 -5.30
N ALA A 87 3.40 4.20 -4.43
CA ALA A 87 2.62 3.96 -3.22
C ALA A 87 2.65 5.18 -2.27
N VAL A 88 3.83 5.75 -2.00
CA VAL A 88 3.97 6.96 -1.18
C VAL A 88 3.21 8.15 -1.78
N LYS A 89 3.27 8.33 -3.11
CA LYS A 89 2.50 9.38 -3.78
C LYS A 89 0.99 9.17 -3.62
N LEU A 90 0.52 7.93 -3.76
CA LEU A 90 -0.88 7.57 -3.57
C LEU A 90 -1.34 7.86 -2.14
N CYS A 91 -0.57 7.44 -1.13
CA CYS A 91 -0.85 7.69 0.28
C CYS A 91 -0.92 9.19 0.60
N LYS A 92 0.00 9.99 0.03
CA LYS A 92 -0.05 11.45 0.18
C LYS A 92 -1.34 12.03 -0.43
N LYS A 93 -1.72 11.59 -1.63
CA LYS A 93 -2.95 12.05 -2.31
C LYS A 93 -4.21 11.71 -1.49
N LEU A 94 -4.31 10.47 -1.00
CA LEU A 94 -5.42 10.02 -0.15
C LEU A 94 -5.50 10.82 1.14
N ARG A 95 -4.36 11.07 1.81
CA ARG A 95 -4.31 11.91 3.01
C ARG A 95 -4.83 13.32 2.74
N THR A 96 -4.40 13.95 1.65
CA THR A 96 -4.88 15.29 1.27
C THR A 96 -6.38 15.30 0.98
N GLN A 97 -6.92 14.27 0.32
CA GLN A 97 -8.36 14.15 0.06
C GLN A 97 -9.17 14.02 1.35
N MET A 98 -8.75 13.16 2.28
CA MET A 98 -9.42 13.03 3.58
C MET A 98 -9.37 14.33 4.39
N CYS A 99 -8.24 15.04 4.38
CA CYS A 99 -8.15 16.36 5.03
C CYS A 99 -9.09 17.40 4.41
N ARG A 100 -9.24 17.41 3.07
CA ARG A 100 -10.19 18.32 2.39
C ARG A 100 -11.63 17.99 2.72
N GLN A 101 -11.99 16.70 2.73
CA GLN A 101 -13.33 16.25 3.07
C GLN A 101 -13.73 16.62 4.51
N LYS A 102 -12.77 16.52 5.44
CA LYS A 102 -12.97 16.95 6.84
C LYS A 102 -13.16 18.46 6.96
N ASN A 103 -12.47 19.26 6.15
CA ASN A 103 -12.58 20.73 6.19
C ASN A 103 -13.89 21.24 5.55
N SER A 104 -14.40 20.57 4.51
CA SER A 104 -15.68 20.90 3.88
C SER A 104 -16.91 20.62 4.75
N GLN A 105 -16.80 19.73 5.75
CA GLN A 105 -17.89 19.49 6.71
C GLN A 105 -17.95 20.51 7.86
N ILE A 106 -16.89 21.33 8.05
CA ILE A 106 -16.80 22.32 9.13
C ILE A 106 -17.28 23.71 8.67
N MET A 107 -17.43 23.97 7.36
CA MET A 107 -17.99 25.23 6.84
C MET A 107 -19.21 25.07 5.93
N PRO A 108 -20.39 24.71 6.46
CA PRO A 108 -21.62 24.90 5.71
C PRO A 108 -22.64 25.83 6.40
N GLU A 109 -22.28 26.89 7.14
CA GLU A 109 -23.36 27.73 7.74
C GLU A 109 -23.03 29.15 8.27
N SER A 110 -22.16 29.95 7.65
CA SER A 110 -21.92 31.33 8.16
C SER A 110 -21.78 32.44 7.12
N CYS A 111 -22.24 32.25 5.89
CA CYS A 111 -22.26 33.33 4.88
C CYS A 111 -23.64 33.61 4.28
N ALA A 112 -24.72 33.26 4.98
CA ALA A 112 -26.07 33.66 4.62
C ALA A 112 -26.71 34.45 5.76
N PHE A 113 -26.32 35.72 5.92
CA PHE A 113 -27.21 36.69 6.55
C PHE A 113 -27.20 37.99 5.74
N GLU A 114 -28.34 38.18 5.09
CA GLU A 114 -28.87 39.32 4.35
C GLU A 114 -28.20 40.69 4.61
N THR A 115 -27.68 41.23 3.51
CA THR A 115 -27.55 42.67 3.29
C THR A 115 -28.94 43.32 3.24
N ASN A 116 -29.36 43.99 4.31
CA ASN A 116 -30.47 44.95 4.27
C ASN A 116 -30.01 46.25 3.56
N PRO A 117 -30.69 46.73 2.51
CA PRO A 117 -30.39 48.04 1.94
C PRO A 117 -31.04 49.18 2.77
N MET A 118 -30.22 50.14 3.17
CA MET A 118 -30.66 51.39 3.81
C MET A 118 -31.54 52.23 2.86
N PRO A 119 -32.61 52.90 3.36
CA PRO A 119 -33.43 53.81 2.55
C PRO A 119 -32.69 55.15 2.30
N LYS A 120 -32.70 55.60 1.04
CA LYS A 120 -32.22 56.94 0.64
C LYS A 120 -33.24 58.00 1.03
N THR A 121 -32.87 58.91 1.94
CA THR A 121 -33.58 60.16 2.20
C THR A 121 -33.22 61.17 1.11
N ILE A 122 -34.19 61.55 0.28
CA ILE A 122 -34.05 62.65 -0.70
C ILE A 122 -34.40 63.94 0.03
N GLY A 123 -33.39 64.79 0.27
CA GLY A 123 -33.59 66.17 0.73
C GLY A 123 -34.06 67.03 -0.43
N ALA A 124 -35.25 67.63 -0.28
CA ALA A 124 -35.81 68.62 -1.17
C ALA A 124 -35.08 69.96 -1.01
N ALA A 125 -34.78 70.60 -2.14
CA ALA A 125 -34.29 71.97 -2.23
C ALA A 125 -35.45 72.96 -2.02
N VAL A 126 -35.22 73.97 -1.18
CA VAL A 126 -35.75 75.35 -1.30
C VAL A 126 -34.66 76.30 -0.83
#